data_AF-A0A1A8MW25-F1
#
_entry.id   AF-A0A1A8MW25-F1
#
_cell.length_a   1.000
_cell.length_b   1.000
_cell.length_c   1.000
_cell.angle_alpha   90.00
_cell.angle_beta   90.00
_cell.angle_gamma   90.00
#
_symmetry.space_group_name_H-M   'P 1'
#
loop_
_entity.id
_entity.type
_entity.pdbx_description
1 polymer ?
#
loop_
_entity_poly.entity_id
_entity_poly.type
_entity_poly.pdbx_seq_one_letter_code
_entity_poly.pdbx_strand_id
1 'polypeptide(L)'
;VDAKAQAELKEGMKVYNSEPGMKKSWDNVQRMFKCCGVTNKTDWYDVLNGTLPSSCCPGGEEKCDEWSEPCYRKARQWLLDNIPSVLVFGVCIGVVQILALVFSMQMYCQILHAEKSFD
;
A
#
# COMPACT_ATOMS: atom_id res chain seq x y z
N VAL A 1 17.36 2.99 -4.96
CA VAL A 1 15.94 2.56 -4.97
C VAL A 1 15.24 3.00 -3.70
N ASP A 2 15.79 2.68 -2.52
CA ASP A 2 15.18 3.04 -1.23
C ASP A 2 14.94 4.55 -1.04
N ALA A 3 15.92 5.39 -1.38
CA ALA A 3 15.77 6.84 -1.30
C ALA A 3 14.64 7.39 -2.20
N LYS A 4 14.42 6.78 -3.38
CA LYS A 4 13.34 7.16 -4.28
C LYS A 4 11.98 6.82 -3.67
N ALA A 5 11.83 5.60 -3.16
CA ALA A 5 10.60 5.16 -2.51
C ALA A 5 10.27 6.02 -1.28
N GLN A 6 11.28 6.36 -0.47
CA GLN A 6 11.09 7.27 0.67
C GLN A 6 10.64 8.66 0.22
N ALA A 7 11.21 9.21 -0.85
CA ALA A 7 10.80 10.50 -1.38
C ALA A 7 9.35 10.49 -1.89
N GLU A 8 8.94 9.47 -2.63
CA GLU A 8 7.56 9.30 -3.11
C GLU A 8 6.56 9.17 -1.94
N LEU A 9 6.93 8.44 -0.89
CA LEU A 9 6.11 8.36 0.32
C LEU A 9 5.99 9.73 1.02
N LYS A 10 7.09 10.48 1.15
CA LYS A 10 7.04 11.83 1.73
C LYS A 10 6.17 12.78 0.90
N GLU A 11 6.16 12.65 -0.42
CA GLU A 11 5.26 13.41 -1.29
C GLU A 11 3.79 13.07 -0.98
N GLY A 12 3.48 11.78 -0.82
CA GLY A 12 2.15 11.33 -0.41
C GLY A 12 1.72 11.80 0.99
N MET A 13 2.65 12.18 1.86
CA MET A 13 2.30 12.78 3.16
C MET A 13 1.73 14.20 3.00
N LYS A 14 2.14 14.97 1.99
CA LYS A 14 1.71 16.38 1.83
C LYS A 14 0.20 16.52 1.62
N VAL A 15 -0.44 15.51 1.02
CA VAL A 15 -1.89 15.47 0.78
C VAL A 15 -2.68 14.82 1.93
N TYR A 16 -2.02 14.50 3.05
CA TYR A 16 -2.64 13.80 4.19
C TYR A 16 -3.89 14.48 4.75
N ASN A 17 -3.94 15.81 4.81
CA ASN A 17 -5.12 16.53 5.30
C ASN A 17 -6.16 16.83 4.20
N SER A 18 -5.73 16.88 2.94
CA SER A 18 -6.58 17.25 1.81
C SER A 18 -7.33 16.05 1.22
N GLU A 19 -6.76 14.85 1.33
CA GLU A 19 -7.32 13.63 0.77
C GLU A 19 -7.68 12.61 1.87
N PRO A 20 -8.98 12.37 2.13
CA PRO A 20 -9.42 11.43 3.17
C PRO A 20 -8.89 10.00 2.99
N GLY A 21 -8.74 9.57 1.73
CA GLY A 21 -8.18 8.26 1.40
C GLY A 21 -6.70 8.14 1.78
N MET A 22 -5.91 9.20 1.54
CA MET A 22 -4.51 9.24 1.94
C MET A 22 -4.36 9.32 3.45
N LYS A 23 -5.20 10.12 4.13
CA LYS A 23 -5.28 10.16 5.59
C LYS A 23 -5.45 8.76 6.18
N LYS A 24 -6.49 8.04 5.72
CA LYS A 24 -6.83 6.69 6.20
C LYS A 24 -5.71 5.69 5.93
N SER A 25 -5.05 5.81 4.77
CA SER A 25 -3.96 4.90 4.40
C SER A 25 -2.74 5.08 5.31
N TRP A 26 -2.31 6.32 5.52
CA TRP A 26 -1.22 6.64 6.46
C TRP A 26 -1.54 6.18 7.88
N ASP A 27 -2.74 6.50 8.35
CA ASP A 27 -3.25 6.10 9.66
C ASP A 27 -3.17 4.59 9.89
N ASN A 28 -3.58 3.80 8.89
CA ASN A 28 -3.55 2.36 8.96
C ASN A 28 -2.13 1.80 8.95
N VAL A 29 -1.26 2.31 8.07
CA VAL A 29 0.15 1.89 8.00
C VAL A 29 0.83 2.10 9.34
N GLN A 30 0.65 3.29 9.92
CA GLN A 30 1.26 3.64 11.20
C GLN A 30 0.77 2.72 12.32
N ARG A 31 -0.56 2.53 12.46
CA ARG A 31 -1.15 1.62 13.47
C ARG A 31 -0.74 0.16 13.28
N MET A 32 -0.74 -0.32 12.05
CA MET A 32 -0.43 -1.72 11.74
C MET A 32 1.03 -2.05 12.05
N PHE A 33 1.95 -1.18 11.67
CA PHE A 33 3.39 -1.39 11.85
C PHE A 33 3.95 -0.79 13.14
N LYS A 34 3.13 -0.06 13.90
CA LYS A 34 3.52 0.68 15.12
C LYS A 34 4.76 1.55 14.85
N CYS A 35 4.61 2.45 13.88
CA CYS A 35 5.69 3.26 13.32
C CYS A 35 5.23 4.69 13.05
N CYS A 36 6.13 5.66 13.06
CA CYS A 36 5.80 7.06 12.80
C CYS A 36 6.74 7.70 11.78
N GLY A 37 6.15 8.32 10.76
CA GLY A 37 6.85 8.97 9.65
C GLY A 37 7.52 7.98 8.70
N VAL A 38 8.02 8.49 7.57
CA VAL A 38 8.66 7.63 6.53
C VAL A 38 10.03 7.17 7.01
N THR A 39 10.86 8.14 7.35
CA THR A 39 12.24 7.97 7.83
C THR A 39 12.40 8.41 9.28
N ASN A 40 11.57 9.34 9.74
CA ASN A 40 11.55 9.84 11.11
C ASN A 40 10.18 10.47 11.40
N LYS A 41 9.74 10.51 12.67
CA LYS A 41 8.52 11.22 13.09
C LYS A 41 8.51 12.70 12.70
N THR A 42 9.69 13.32 12.60
CA THR A 42 9.83 14.72 12.18
C THR A 42 9.35 14.97 10.75
N ASP A 43 9.25 13.92 9.92
CA ASP A 43 8.66 14.02 8.57
C ASP A 43 7.23 14.58 8.60
N TRP A 44 6.52 14.44 9.73
CA TRP A 44 5.18 15.01 9.92
C TRP A 44 5.17 16.49 10.28
N TYR A 45 6.24 17.04 10.83
CA TYR A 45 6.23 18.42 11.31
C TYR A 45 6.06 19.43 10.18
N ASP A 46 6.63 19.14 9.00
CA ASP A 46 6.46 19.96 7.80
C ASP A 46 5.04 19.85 7.20
N VAL A 47 4.31 18.78 7.53
CA VAL A 47 2.99 18.47 6.97
C VAL A 47 1.85 18.92 7.90
N LEU A 48 2.07 18.82 9.22
CA LEU A 48 1.06 19.03 10.26
C LEU A 48 1.42 20.18 11.21
N ASN A 49 2.22 21.13 10.75
CA ASN A 49 2.59 22.34 11.51
C ASN A 49 3.15 22.02 12.90
N GLY A 50 4.13 21.11 12.96
CA GLY A 50 4.82 20.74 14.21
C GLY A 50 4.06 19.73 15.08
N THR A 51 2.92 19.20 14.63
CA THR A 51 2.18 18.15 15.33
C THR A 51 2.38 16.77 14.69
N LEU A 52 1.98 15.72 15.40
CA LEU A 52 1.96 14.35 14.90
C LEU A 52 0.52 13.91 14.63
N PRO A 53 0.28 13.00 13.67
CA PRO A 53 -1.05 12.42 13.52
C PRO A 53 -1.36 11.52 14.72
N SER A 54 -2.63 11.50 15.16
CA SER A 54 -3.08 10.65 16.28
C SER A 54 -2.83 9.16 16.04
N SER A 55 -2.71 8.76 14.77
CA SER A 55 -2.31 7.42 14.41
C SER A 55 -0.91 7.09 14.86
N CYS A 56 0.04 8.01 15.08
CA CYS A 56 1.39 7.72 15.61
C CYS A 56 1.43 7.36 17.11
N CYS A 57 0.27 7.42 17.78
CA CYS A 57 0.15 7.26 19.22
C CYS A 57 -0.49 5.92 19.63
N PRO A 58 0.06 5.21 20.64
CA PRO A 58 -0.65 4.11 21.27
C PRO A 58 -1.86 4.68 22.04
N GLY A 59 -3.07 4.53 21.48
CA GLY A 59 -4.33 4.97 22.11
C GLY A 59 -4.96 6.24 21.54
N GLY A 60 -4.30 6.95 20.62
CA GLY A 60 -4.88 8.09 19.89
C GLY A 60 -4.94 9.42 20.64
N GLU A 61 -4.22 9.56 21.76
CA GLU A 61 -4.14 10.81 22.53
C GLU A 61 -3.12 11.81 21.95
N GLU A 62 -3.33 13.12 22.14
CA GLU A 62 -2.45 14.18 21.62
C GLU A 62 -1.09 14.31 22.33
N LYS A 63 -0.96 13.81 23.56
CA LYS A 63 0.31 13.71 24.30
C LYS A 63 0.55 12.25 24.65
N CYS A 64 1.20 11.54 23.75
CA CYS A 64 1.43 10.10 23.86
C CYS A 64 2.93 9.80 23.79
N ASP A 65 3.33 8.62 24.27
CA ASP A 65 4.63 8.06 23.90
C ASP A 65 4.55 7.60 22.44
N GLU A 66 4.92 8.48 21.50
CA GLU A 66 4.86 8.16 20.07
C GLU A 66 5.76 7.00 19.66
N TRP A 67 5.42 6.34 18.56
CA TRP A 67 6.30 5.31 18.02
C TRP A 67 7.60 5.91 17.49
N SER A 68 8.71 5.38 17.97
CA SER A 68 10.06 5.81 17.60
C SER A 68 10.53 5.27 16.25
N GLU A 69 9.84 4.25 15.73
CA GLU A 69 10.28 3.45 14.60
C GLU A 69 9.82 4.03 13.26
N PRO A 70 10.69 4.14 12.24
CA PRO A 70 10.29 4.65 10.93
C PRO A 70 9.51 3.63 10.11
N CYS A 71 8.41 4.08 9.48
CA CYS A 71 7.50 3.20 8.77
C CYS A 71 8.11 2.52 7.56
N TYR A 72 8.97 3.22 6.80
CA TYR A 72 9.62 2.60 5.65
C TYR A 72 10.45 1.39 6.08
N ARG A 73 11.20 1.50 7.18
CA ARG A 73 12.01 0.40 7.71
C ARG A 73 11.14 -0.76 8.15
N LYS A 74 10.08 -0.50 8.92
CA LYS A 74 9.15 -1.54 9.41
C LYS A 74 8.43 -2.25 8.27
N ALA A 75 7.91 -1.51 7.30
CA ALA A 75 7.22 -2.07 6.13
C ALA A 75 8.19 -2.90 5.27
N ARG A 76 9.40 -2.41 5.03
CA ARG A 76 10.44 -3.14 4.29
C ARG A 76 10.85 -4.42 5.02
N GLN A 77 11.06 -4.35 6.33
CA GLN A 77 11.41 -5.53 7.12
C GLN A 77 10.30 -6.57 7.08
N TRP A 78 9.05 -6.14 7.29
CA TRP A 78 7.89 -7.03 7.17
C TRP A 78 7.81 -7.69 5.79
N LEU A 79 8.03 -6.92 4.71
CA LEU A 79 8.02 -7.46 3.35
C LEU A 79 9.12 -8.51 3.15
N LEU A 80 10.33 -8.25 3.64
CA LEU A 80 11.44 -9.19 3.52
C LEU A 80 11.20 -10.46 4.34
N ASP A 81 10.66 -10.33 5.55
CA ASP A 81 10.35 -11.48 6.41
C ASP A 81 9.21 -12.34 5.84
N ASN A 82 8.28 -11.71 5.10
CA ASN A 82 7.11 -12.37 4.53
C ASN A 82 7.21 -12.58 3.01
N ILE A 83 8.39 -12.39 2.42
CA ILE A 83 8.57 -12.47 0.97
C ILE A 83 8.15 -13.83 0.35
N PRO A 84 8.33 -15.00 1.02
CA PRO A 84 7.91 -16.27 0.44
C PRO A 84 6.38 -16.32 0.28
N SER A 85 5.64 -15.84 1.28
CA SER A 85 4.17 -15.80 1.25
C SER A 85 3.66 -14.89 0.14
N VAL A 86 4.29 -13.73 -0.05
CA VAL A 86 3.95 -12.78 -1.12
C VAL A 86 4.19 -13.39 -2.50
N LEU A 87 5.31 -14.09 -2.68
CA LEU A 87 5.64 -14.75 -3.95
C LEU A 87 4.64 -15.85 -4.30
N VAL A 88 4.27 -16.71 -3.33
CA VAL A 88 3.28 -17.77 -3.54
C VAL A 88 1.94 -17.18 -3.97
N PHE A 89 1.47 -16.14 -3.28
CA PHE A 89 0.22 -15.47 -3.63
C PHE A 89 0.27 -14.86 -5.05
N GLY A 90 1.39 -14.23 -5.41
CA GLY A 90 1.61 -13.70 -6.76
C GLY A 90 1.56 -14.76 -7.85
N VAL A 91 2.17 -15.92 -7.62
CA VAL A 91 2.12 -17.06 -8.57
C VAL A 91 0.70 -17.57 -8.73
N CYS A 92 -0.06 -17.72 -7.63
CA CYS A 92 -1.46 -18.15 -7.69
C CYS A 92 -2.31 -17.19 -8.53
N ILE A 93 -2.17 -15.88 -8.33
CA ILE A 93 -2.86 -14.86 -9.14
C ILE A 93 -2.47 -15.00 -10.61
N GLY A 94 -1.19 -15.16 -10.91
CA GLY A 94 -0.70 -15.32 -12.28
C GLY A 94 -1.33 -16.51 -13.00
N VAL A 95 -1.41 -17.66 -12.33
CA VAL A 95 -2.07 -18.86 -12.89
C VAL A 95 -3.54 -18.61 -13.19
N VAL A 96 -4.27 -18.00 -12.25
CA VAL A 96 -5.70 -17.69 -12.42
C VAL A 96 -5.91 -16.72 -13.60
N GLN A 97 -5.06 -15.70 -13.74
CA GLN A 97 -5.15 -14.74 -14.84
C GLN A 97 -4.90 -15.41 -16.20
N ILE A 98 -3.92 -16.31 -16.31
CA ILE A 98 -3.65 -17.04 -17.56
C ILE A 98 -4.85 -17.90 -17.95
N LEU A 99 -5.41 -18.65 -16.99
CA LEU A 99 -6.61 -19.46 -17.24
C LEU A 99 -7.80 -18.59 -17.68
N ALA A 100 -7.99 -17.43 -17.06
CA ALA A 100 -9.06 -16.50 -17.44
C ALA A 100 -8.90 -15.98 -18.88
N LEU A 101 -7.68 -15.64 -19.29
CA LEU A 101 -7.40 -15.22 -20.68
C LEU A 101 -7.63 -16.35 -21.68
N VAL A 102 -7.23 -17.57 -21.36
CA VAL A 102 -7.49 -18.74 -22.20
C VAL A 102 -9.00 -18.94 -22.38
N PHE A 103 -9.77 -18.96 -21.29
CA PHE A 103 -11.23 -19.12 -21.38
C PHE A 103 -11.91 -17.98 -22.12
N SER A 104 -11.47 -16.73 -21.91
CA SER A 104 -11.98 -15.57 -22.63
C SER A 104 -11.77 -15.71 -24.15
N MET A 105 -10.59 -16.14 -24.58
CA MET A 105 -10.30 -16.37 -25.99
C MET A 105 -11.11 -17.53 -26.58
N GLN A 106 -11.26 -18.64 -25.85
CA GLN A 106 -12.11 -19.76 -26.30
C GLN A 106 -13.56 -19.30 -26.50
N MET A 107 -14.13 -18.57 -25.54
CA MET A 107 -15.48 -18.04 -25.64
C MET A 107 -15.62 -17.06 -26.81
N TYR A 108 -14.65 -16.17 -27.02
CA TYR A 108 -14.64 -15.24 -28.14
C TYR A 108 -14.64 -15.97 -29.50
N CYS A 109 -13.79 -16.99 -29.66
CA CYS A 109 -13.76 -17.79 -30.88
C CYS A 109 -15.08 -18.53 -31.14
N GLN A 110 -15.75 -19.03 -30.10
CA GLN A 110 -17.06 -19.66 -30.24
C GLN A 110 -18.14 -18.68 -30.71
N ILE A 111 -18.15 -17.46 -30.18
CA ILE A 111 -19.09 -16.41 -30.59
C ILE A 111 -18.88 -16.04 -32.05
N LEU A 112 -17.64 -15.80 -32.48
CA LEU A 112 -17.33 -15.49 -33.87
C LEU A 112 -17.73 -16.62 -34.83
N HIS A 113 -17.54 -17.87 -34.42
CA HIS A 113 -17.93 -19.01 -35.25
C HIS A 113 -19.46 -19.11 -35.36
N ALA A 114 -20.18 -18.83 -34.28
CA ALA A 114 -21.64 -18.78 -34.30
C ALA A 114 -22.13 -17.66 -35.22
N GLU A 115 -21.58 -16.44 -35.11
CA GLU A 115 -21.92 -15.29 -35.97
C GLU A 115 -21.72 -15.61 -37.45
N LYS A 116 -20.56 -16.16 -37.82
CA LYS A 116 -20.28 -16.59 -39.19
C LYS A 116 -21.19 -17.73 -39.68
N SER A 117 -21.76 -18.54 -38.79
CA SER A 117 -22.72 -19.57 -39.17
C SER A 117 -24.11 -19.02 -39.45
N PHE A 118 -24.43 -17.79 -39.01
CA PHE A 118 -25.71 -17.12 -39.26
C PHE A 118 -25.69 -16.18 -40.47
N ASP A 119 -24.49 -15.79 -40.95
CA ASP A 119 -24.25 -15.09 -42.21
C ASP A 119 -24.10 -16.06 -43.41
#